data_AF-A0A9K3CZP7-F1
#
_entry.id   AF-A0A9K3CZP7-F1
#
_cell.length_a   1.000
_cell.length_b   1.000
_cell.length_c   1.000
_cell.angle_alpha   90.00
_cell.angle_beta   90.00
_cell.angle_gamma   90.00
#
_symmetry.space_group_name_H-M   'P 1'
#
loop_
_entity.id
_entity.type
_entity.pdbx_description
1 polymer ?
#
loop_
_entity_poly.entity_id
_entity_poly.type
_entity_poly.pdbx_seq_one_letter_code
_entity_poly.pdbx_strand_id
1 'polypeptide(L)'
;TARMCPTSGYIGRVAVLAKHRGRGVGTMLVQRLHMEAEVLGLTETYLGAQLTAEEFYCKLGYVRSNQDIFMDGGLEHVRMHRTITPMTSLLSGNLFW
;
A
#
# COMPACT_ATOMS: atom_id res chain seq x y z
N THR A 1 -2.78 -11.65 7.04
CA THR A 1 -2.92 -11.85 5.58
C THR A 1 -2.99 -10.49 4.92
N ALA A 2 -2.52 -10.40 3.67
CA ALA A 2 -2.66 -9.25 2.77
C ALA A 2 -2.54 -9.78 1.33
N ARG A 3 -3.15 -9.11 0.35
CA ARG A 3 -3.07 -9.51 -1.07
C ARG A 3 -2.88 -8.27 -1.94
N MET A 4 -2.11 -8.41 -3.01
CA MET A 4 -1.95 -7.39 -4.03
C MET A 4 -2.33 -7.96 -5.40
N CYS A 5 -3.05 -7.19 -6.21
CA CYS A 5 -3.24 -7.49 -7.61
C CYS A 5 -1.92 -7.21 -8.36
N PRO A 6 -1.29 -8.19 -9.02
CA PRO A 6 0.06 -8.03 -9.59
C PRO A 6 0.09 -7.07 -10.78
N THR A 7 -1.04 -6.83 -11.46
CA THR A 7 -1.11 -5.95 -12.63
C THR A 7 -1.47 -4.51 -12.27
N SER A 8 -2.30 -4.29 -11.25
CA SER A 8 -2.75 -2.94 -10.88
C SER A 8 -2.06 -2.38 -9.64
N GLY A 9 -1.49 -3.21 -8.77
CA GLY A 9 -0.97 -2.75 -7.47
C GLY A 9 -2.05 -2.47 -6.43
N TYR A 10 -3.32 -2.88 -6.68
CA TYR A 10 -4.37 -2.78 -5.67
C TYR A 10 -4.08 -3.72 -4.50
N ILE A 11 -3.99 -3.16 -3.30
CA ILE A 11 -3.82 -3.91 -2.06
C ILE A 11 -5.16 -4.04 -1.34
N GLY A 12 -5.48 -5.26 -0.91
CA GLY A 12 -6.70 -5.57 -0.17
C GLY A 12 -6.53 -6.75 0.77
N ARG A 13 -7.61 -7.03 1.52
CA ARG A 13 -7.67 -8.14 2.51
C ARG A 13 -6.52 -8.10 3.52
N VAL A 14 -6.09 -6.90 3.91
CA VAL A 14 -5.09 -6.70 4.97
C VAL A 14 -5.76 -6.97 6.32
N ALA A 15 -5.35 -8.03 6.99
CA ALA A 15 -5.90 -8.43 8.28
C ALA A 15 -4.82 -9.01 9.20
N VAL A 16 -4.79 -8.49 10.43
CA VAL A 16 -3.95 -8.97 11.53
C VAL A 16 -4.86 -9.42 12.68
N LEU A 17 -4.61 -10.62 13.19
CA LEU A 17 -5.30 -11.16 14.37
C LEU A 17 -5.17 -10.19 15.54
N ALA A 18 -6.25 -10.01 16.32
CA ALA A 18 -6.30 -9.03 17.41
C ALA A 18 -5.10 -9.13 18.37
N LYS A 19 -4.75 -10.35 18.81
CA LYS A 19 -3.60 -10.63 19.70
C LYS A 19 -2.21 -10.26 19.14
N HIS A 20 -2.11 -9.92 17.86
CA HIS A 20 -0.87 -9.56 17.18
C HIS A 20 -0.86 -8.11 16.67
N ARG A 21 -1.92 -7.33 16.94
CA ARG A 21 -1.96 -5.89 16.61
C ARG A 21 -0.98 -5.13 17.51
N GLY A 22 -0.52 -3.97 17.05
CA GLY A 22 0.48 -3.16 17.77
C GLY A 22 1.91 -3.71 17.78
N ARG A 23 2.16 -4.85 17.10
CA ARG A 23 3.47 -5.52 17.06
C ARG A 23 4.19 -5.39 15.70
N GLY A 24 3.77 -4.45 14.86
CA GLY A 24 4.37 -4.23 13.53
C GLY A 24 4.02 -5.26 12.44
N VAL A 25 3.24 -6.29 12.74
CA VAL A 25 2.88 -7.34 11.75
C VAL A 25 2.20 -6.77 10.49
N GLY A 26 1.28 -5.81 10.67
CA GLY A 26 0.62 -5.14 9.54
C GLY A 26 1.61 -4.38 8.66
N THR A 27 2.53 -3.64 9.29
CA THR A 27 3.62 -2.92 8.62
C THR A 27 4.47 -3.87 7.79
N MET A 28 4.91 -4.99 8.37
CA MET A 28 5.71 -5.99 7.65
C MET A 28 4.98 -6.57 6.44
N LEU A 29 3.69 -6.85 6.57
CA LEU A 29 2.88 -7.37 5.46
C LEU A 29 2.83 -6.37 4.29
N VAL A 30 2.57 -5.09 4.58
CA VAL A 30 2.45 -4.06 3.54
C VAL A 30 3.82 -3.74 2.91
N GLN A 31 4.88 -3.65 3.71
CA GLN A 31 6.25 -3.46 3.21
C GLN A 31 6.69 -4.61 2.29
N ARG A 32 6.30 -5.85 2.61
CA ARG A 32 6.57 -6.98 1.73
C ARG A 32 5.90 -6.81 0.36
N LEU A 33 4.65 -6.33 0.32
CA LEU A 33 3.94 -6.05 -0.92
C LEU A 33 4.55 -4.87 -1.70
N HIS A 34 5.11 -3.87 -1.01
CA HIS A 34 5.86 -2.79 -1.68
C HIS A 34 7.07 -3.33 -2.43
N MET A 35 7.88 -4.18 -1.78
CA MET A 35 9.01 -4.82 -2.45
C MET A 35 8.58 -5.68 -3.65
N GLU A 36 7.44 -6.36 -3.55
CA GLU A 36 6.89 -7.11 -4.70
C GLU A 36 6.46 -6.17 -5.83
N ALA A 37 5.86 -5.02 -5.52
CA ALA A 37 5.47 -4.02 -6.52
C ALA A 37 6.70 -3.44 -7.25
N GLU A 38 7.80 -3.18 -6.53
CA GLU A 38 9.07 -2.72 -7.10
C GLU A 38 9.65 -3.72 -8.10
N VAL A 39 9.61 -5.02 -7.76
CA VAL A 39 10.07 -6.12 -8.62
C VAL A 39 9.16 -6.29 -9.84
N LEU A 40 7.85 -6.13 -9.67
CA LEU A 40 6.87 -6.18 -10.77
C LEU A 40 6.91 -4.95 -11.68
N GLY A 41 7.73 -3.94 -11.35
CA GLY A 41 7.86 -2.73 -12.14
C GLY A 41 6.67 -1.78 -12.03
N LEU A 42 5.85 -1.92 -10.97
CA LEU A 42 4.72 -1.03 -10.72
C LEU A 42 5.25 0.34 -10.25
N THR A 43 4.58 1.40 -10.67
CA THR A 43 4.89 2.78 -10.28
C THR A 43 4.05 3.26 -9.10
N GLU A 44 3.04 2.50 -8.69
CA GLU A 44 2.20 2.81 -7.55
C GLU A 44 1.55 1.56 -6.95
N THR A 45 1.11 1.70 -5.70
CA THR A 45 0.13 0.80 -5.08
C THR A 45 -0.99 1.64 -4.50
N TYR A 46 -2.20 1.10 -4.47
CA TYR A 46 -3.38 1.81 -3.96
C TYR A 46 -4.32 0.88 -3.21
N LEU A 47 -5.16 1.47 -2.35
CA LEU A 47 -6.09 0.74 -1.48
C LEU A 47 -7.26 1.62 -1.05
N GLY A 48 -8.30 0.96 -0.53
CA GLY A 48 -9.33 1.59 0.29
C GLY A 48 -9.02 1.36 1.76
N ALA A 49 -8.74 2.42 2.52
CA ALA A 49 -8.50 2.34 3.95
C ALA A 49 -9.77 2.73 4.71
N GLN A 50 -10.13 1.97 5.75
CA GLN A 50 -11.08 2.46 6.74
C GLN A 50 -10.53 3.76 7.35
N LEU A 51 -11.40 4.72 7.68
CA LEU A 51 -10.97 5.98 8.31
C LEU A 51 -10.11 5.75 9.56
N THR A 52 -10.44 4.74 10.36
CA THR A 52 -9.70 4.36 11.56
C THR A 52 -8.31 3.78 11.28
N ALA A 53 -8.04 3.33 10.05
CA ALA A 53 -6.77 2.76 9.61
C ALA A 53 -5.96 3.75 8.75
N GLU A 54 -6.46 4.95 8.48
CA GLU A 54 -5.79 5.93 7.64
C GLU A 54 -4.38 6.28 8.16
N GLU A 55 -4.27 6.62 9.45
CA GLU A 55 -2.98 6.99 10.05
C GLU A 55 -1.94 5.87 9.94
N PHE A 56 -2.39 4.61 10.01
CA PHE A 56 -1.52 3.45 9.80
C PHE A 56 -0.93 3.44 8.39
N TYR A 57 -1.74 3.71 7.35
CA TYR A 57 -1.24 3.77 5.98
C TYR A 57 -0.45 5.06 5.69
N CYS A 58 -0.79 6.20 6.30
CA CYS A 58 0.01 7.42 6.22
C CYS A 58 1.46 7.17 6.71
N LYS A 59 1.64 6.45 7.82
CA LYS A 59 2.96 6.06 8.33
C LYS A 59 3.75 5.14 7.38
N LEU A 60 3.07 4.49 6.43
CA LEU A 60 3.67 3.65 5.40
C LEU A 60 3.90 4.42 4.08
N GLY A 61 3.69 5.73 4.07
CA GLY A 61 3.91 6.59 2.91
C GLY A 61 2.73 6.66 1.95
N TYR A 62 1.54 6.22 2.36
CA TYR A 62 0.33 6.45 1.58
C TYR A 62 -0.20 7.87 1.82
N VAL A 63 -0.80 8.43 0.78
CA VAL A 63 -1.56 9.68 0.85
C VAL A 63 -2.96 9.44 0.31
N ARG A 64 -3.94 10.24 0.75
CA ARG A 64 -5.27 10.20 0.18
C ARG A 64 -5.21 10.55 -1.31
N SER A 65 -5.92 9.79 -2.13
CA SER A 65 -6.09 10.09 -3.56
C SER A 65 -7.06 11.25 -3.78
N ASN A 66 -8.04 11.42 -2.89
CA ASN A 66 -8.97 12.54 -2.86
C ASN A 66 -9.58 12.71 -1.45
N GLN A 67 -10.45 13.70 -1.27
CA GLN A 67 -11.10 13.94 0.03
C GLN A 67 -12.38 13.13 0.24
N ASP A 68 -12.80 12.34 -0.75
CA ASP A 68 -14.08 11.64 -0.72
C ASP A 68 -14.06 10.47 0.26
N ILE A 69 -15.15 10.35 1.01
CA ILE A 69 -15.45 9.18 1.84
C ILE A 69 -16.43 8.29 1.06
N PHE A 70 -16.19 6.99 1.06
CA PHE A 70 -17.09 6.01 0.47
C PHE A 70 -17.40 4.88 1.45
N MET A 71 -18.53 4.22 1.24
CA MET A 71 -18.97 3.09 2.05
C MET A 71 -18.48 1.78 1.45
N ASP A 72 -17.83 0.95 2.27
CA ASP A 72 -17.49 -0.43 1.95
C ASP A 72 -17.71 -1.29 3.19
N GLY A 73 -18.47 -2.38 3.04
CA GLY A 73 -18.82 -3.27 4.16
C GLY A 73 -19.51 -2.59 5.34
N GLY A 74 -20.24 -1.49 5.09
CA GLY A 74 -20.93 -0.72 6.15
C GLY A 74 -20.03 0.21 6.95
N LEU A 75 -18.78 0.41 6.53
CA LEU A 75 -17.83 1.31 7.19
C LEU A 75 -17.31 2.36 6.21
N GLU A 76 -16.96 3.53 6.75
CA GLU A 76 -16.40 4.64 5.99
C GLU A 76 -14.93 4.37 5.63
N HIS A 77 -14.63 4.59 4.35
CA HIS A 77 -13.31 4.41 3.77
C HIS A 77 -12.87 5.63 2.96
N VAL A 78 -11.55 5.76 2.80
CA VAL A 78 -10.89 6.72 1.92
C VAL A 78 -9.98 5.99 0.94
N ARG A 79 -9.84 6.52 -0.28
CA ARG A 79 -8.90 5.99 -1.26
C ARG A 79 -7.52 6.55 -0.98
N MET A 80 -6.52 5.68 -0.94
CA MET A 80 -5.14 6.06 -0.70
C MET A 80 -4.21 5.40 -1.71
N HIS A 81 -3.12 6.08 -2.05
CA HIS A 81 -2.10 5.58 -2.95
C HIS A 81 -0.70 5.90 -2.41
N ARG A 82 0.29 5.14 -2.87
CA ARG A 82 1.72 5.32 -2.60
C ARG A 82 2.48 5.10 -3.89
N THR A 83 3.32 6.06 -4.27
CA THR A 83 4.27 5.90 -5.37
C THR A 83 5.30 4.82 -5.04
N ILE A 84 5.56 3.96 -6.01
CA ILE A 84 6.60 2.93 -5.98
C ILE A 84 7.69 3.34 -6.97
N THR A 85 8.94 3.14 -6.61
CA THR A 85 10.06 3.29 -7.53
C THR A 85 10.44 1.91 -8.05
N PRO A 86 10.14 1.58 -9.33
CA PRO A 86 10.52 0.30 -9.92
C PRO A 86 12.01 0.02 -9.78
N MET A 87 12.39 -1.22 -9.49
CA MET A 87 13.81 -1.60 -9.45
C MET A 87 14.50 -1.37 -10.81
N THR A 88 13.75 -1.48 -11.91
CA THR A 88 14.22 -1.20 -13.27
C THR A 88 14.61 0.27 -13.48
N SER A 89 13.90 1.21 -12.85
CA SER A 89 14.20 2.66 -12.95
C SER A 89 15.50 3.07 -12.24
N LEU A 90 15.97 2.27 -11.28
CA LEU A 90 17.23 2.52 -10.57
C LEU A 90 18.46 2.11 -11.38
N LEU A 91 18.31 1.17 -12.31
CA LEU A 91 19.41 0.68 -13.16
C LEU A 91 19.67 1.57 -14.38
N SER A 92 18.66 2.34 -14.84
CA SER A 92 18.81 3.26 -15.97
C SER A 92 19.42 4.62 -15.60
N GLY A 93 19.56 4.94 -14.31
CA GLY A 93 20.04 6.24 -13.83
C GLY A 93 21.56 6.42 -13.74
N ASN A 94 22.36 5.39 -14.06
CA ASN A 94 23.81 5.38 -13.85
C ASN A 94 24.66 5.23 -15.13
N LEU A 95 24.11 5.59 -16.29
CA LEU A 95 24.81 5.51 -17.59
C LEU A 95 24.79 6.84 -18.34
N PHE A 96 25.28 7.91 -17.71
CA PHE A 96 25.74 9.09 -18.44
C PHE A 96 27.00 9.60 -17.73
N TRP A 97 28.17 9.26 -18.29
CA TRP A 97 29.46 9.90 -18.01
C TRP A 97 29.49 11.29 -18.64
#